data_AF-A0A8I0HDT4-F1
#
_entry.id   AF-A0A8I0HDT4-F1
#
_cell.length_a   1.000
_cell.length_b   1.000
_cell.length_c   1.000
_cell.angle_alpha   90.00
_cell.angle_beta   90.00
_cell.angle_gamma   90.00
#
_symmetry.space_group_name_H-M   'P 1'
#
loop_
_entity.id
_entity.type
_entity.pdbx_description
1 polymer ?
#
loop_
_entity_poly.entity_id
_entity_poly.type
_entity_poly.pdbx_seq_one_letter_code
_entity_poly.pdbx_strand_id
1 'polypeptide(L)' 'GSISAEAHETLAQAMNQLGGKSNSGEGGEDAKRYEVQVDGSNKVSAIKQVASGRFGVTSDYLQHAKEIQIKVAQGAKP' A
#
# COMPACT_ATOMS: atom_id res chain seq x y z
N GLY A 1 -5.00 1.25 -10.06
CA GLY A 1 -6.12 1.63 -9.17
C GLY A 1 -6.62 3.00 -9.58
N SER A 2 -7.17 3.79 -8.64
CA SER A 2 -7.57 5.20 -8.88
C SER A 2 -6.41 6.10 -9.34
N ILE A 3 -5.17 5.64 -9.14
CA ILE A 3 -3.94 6.17 -9.75
C ILE A 3 -3.17 5.03 -10.44
N SER A 4 -2.23 5.41 -11.31
CA SER A 4 -1.39 4.45 -12.04
C SER A 4 -0.43 3.69 -11.09
N ALA A 5 0.12 2.58 -11.56
CA ALA A 5 1.09 1.79 -10.79
C ALA A 5 2.37 2.62 -10.53
N GLU A 6 2.84 3.33 -11.55
CA GLU A 6 4.01 4.20 -11.48
C GLU A 6 3.82 5.28 -10.41
N ALA A 7 2.66 5.96 -10.40
CA ALA A 7 2.36 6.98 -9.40
C ALA A 7 2.30 6.40 -7.98
N HIS A 8 1.63 5.25 -7.83
CA HIS A 8 1.47 4.60 -6.52
C HIS A 8 2.81 4.10 -5.95
N GLU A 9 3.62 3.44 -6.78
CA GLU A 9 4.94 2.94 -6.39
C GLU A 9 5.92 4.07 -6.10
N THR A 10 5.86 5.17 -6.87
CA THR A 10 6.69 6.37 -6.63
C THR A 10 6.43 6.93 -5.23
N LEU A 11 5.17 7.04 -4.82
CA LEU A 11 4.81 7.49 -3.47
C LEU A 11 5.35 6.54 -2.40
N ALA A 12 5.20 5.22 -2.60
CA ALA A 12 5.70 4.25 -1.63
C ALA A 12 7.22 4.30 -1.49
N GLN A 13 7.95 4.35 -2.61
CA GLN A 13 9.40 4.47 -2.62
C GLN A 13 9.87 5.75 -1.92
N ALA A 14 9.28 6.90 -2.26
CA ALA A 14 9.63 8.17 -1.64
C ALA A 14 9.40 8.15 -0.13
N MET A 15 8.25 7.66 0.33
CA MET A 15 7.93 7.59 1.76
C MET A 15 8.87 6.64 2.50
N ASN A 16 9.20 5.49 1.91
CA ASN A 16 10.15 4.55 2.50
C ASN A 16 11.56 5.15 2.61
N GLN A 17 12.00 5.91 1.61
CA GLN A 17 13.30 6.60 1.62
C GLN A 17 13.35 7.70 2.68
N LEU A 18 12.25 8.43 2.89
CA LEU A 18 12.15 9.50 3.88
C LEU A 18 11.89 9.00 5.31
N GLY A 19 11.73 7.68 5.52
CA GLY A 19 11.33 7.11 6.81
C GLY A 19 9.86 7.39 7.19
N GLY A 20 9.05 7.87 6.24
CA GLY A 20 7.62 8.03 6.39
C GLY A 20 6.84 6.75 6.10
N LYS A 21 5.52 6.87 5.93
CA LYS A 21 4.63 5.75 5.60
C LYS A 21 3.71 6.14 4.43
N SER A 22 3.63 5.28 3.42
CA SER A 22 2.58 5.30 2.41
C SER A 22 1.49 4.28 2.73
N ASN A 23 0.31 4.45 2.13
CA ASN A 23 -0.84 3.57 2.28
C ASN A 23 -1.17 2.90 0.94
N SER A 24 -1.53 1.61 0.96
CA SER A 24 -1.90 0.83 -0.23
C SER A 24 -3.23 1.25 -0.88
N GLY A 25 -4.08 1.97 -0.14
CA GLY A 25 -5.45 2.23 -0.55
C GLY A 25 -6.31 0.96 -0.60
N GLU A 26 -7.47 1.06 -1.25
CA GLU A 26 -8.51 0.01 -1.25
C GLU A 26 -8.23 -1.17 -2.17
N GLY A 27 -7.34 -1.02 -3.15
CA GLY A 27 -7.22 -1.94 -4.28
C GLY A 27 -6.31 -3.15 -4.05
N GLY A 28 -5.74 -3.29 -2.86
CA GLY A 28 -4.68 -4.24 -2.56
C GLY A 28 -3.31 -3.76 -3.05
N GLU A 29 -2.34 -4.67 -3.04
CA GLU A 29 -0.97 -4.39 -3.43
C GLU A 29 -0.36 -5.61 -4.12
N ASP A 30 0.28 -5.40 -5.28
CA ASP A 30 0.98 -6.46 -6.02
C ASP A 30 2.10 -7.07 -5.16
N ALA A 31 2.10 -8.40 -5.02
CA ALA A 31 3.08 -9.14 -4.23
C ALA A 31 4.52 -8.95 -4.72
N LYS A 32 4.73 -8.62 -6.00
CA LYS A 32 6.06 -8.30 -6.54
C LYS A 32 6.70 -7.10 -5.85
N ARG A 33 5.91 -6.22 -5.22
CA ARG A 33 6.42 -5.05 -4.49
C ARG A 33 7.05 -5.41 -3.15
N TYR A 34 6.78 -6.61 -2.61
CA TYR A 34 7.22 -7.05 -1.29
C TYR A 34 8.73 -7.29 -1.21
N GLU A 35 9.39 -7.46 -2.35
CA GLU A 35 10.82 -7.58 -2.45
C GLU A 35 11.49 -6.22 -2.67
N VAL A 36 12.51 -5.94 -1.86
CA VAL A 36 13.39 -4.79 -2.07
C VAL A 36 14.19 -5.05 -3.35
N GLN A 37 14.20 -4.06 -4.23
CA GLN A 37 14.84 -4.18 -5.54
C GLN A 37 16.36 -4.15 -5.41
N VAL A 38 17.06 -4.56 -6.47
CA VAL A 38 18.54 -4.62 -6.50
C VAL A 38 19.19 -3.25 -6.26
N ASP A 39 18.53 -2.17 -6.69
CA ASP A 39 18.97 -0.79 -6.45
C ASP A 39 18.68 -0.28 -5.03
N GLY A 40 18.13 -1.12 -4.16
CA GLY A 40 17.73 -0.79 -2.80
C GLY A 40 16.36 -0.09 -2.71
N SER A 41 15.67 0.14 -3.83
CA SER A 41 14.34 0.74 -3.80
C SER A 41 13.32 -0.21 -3.13
N ASN A 42 12.56 0.35 -2.19
CA ASN A 42 11.49 -0.37 -1.51
C ASN A 42 10.15 0.25 -1.89
N LYS A 43 9.33 -0.51 -2.61
CA LYS A 43 8.03 -0.07 -3.11
C LYS A 43 6.87 -0.57 -2.28
N VAL A 44 7.09 -1.21 -1.12
CA VAL A 44 6.02 -1.69 -0.24
C VAL A 44 5.31 -0.52 0.42
N SER A 45 3.97 -0.49 0.41
CA SER A 45 3.24 0.46 1.25
C SER A 45 3.26 0.01 2.70
N ALA A 46 3.76 0.84 3.61
CA ALA A 46 3.88 0.50 5.03
C ALA A 46 2.51 0.29 5.71
N ILE A 47 1.50 1.04 5.29
CA ILE A 47 0.11 0.91 5.75
C ILE A 47 -0.66 0.09 4.73
N LYS A 48 -1.32 -0.97 5.19
CA LYS A 48 -2.25 -1.77 4.39
C LYS A 48 -3.68 -1.44 4.78
N GLN A 49 -4.49 -1.07 3.82
CA GLN A 49 -5.89 -0.76 4.07
C GLN A 49 -6.78 -2.00 3.95
N VAL A 50 -7.79 -2.07 4.81
CA VAL A 50 -8.89 -3.04 4.74
C VAL A 50 -10.19 -2.24 4.63
N ALA A 51 -10.75 -2.19 3.43
CA ALA A 51 -12.03 -1.53 3.12
C ALA A 51 -13.13 -2.57 2.87
N SER A 52 -14.39 -2.14 2.81
CA SER A 52 -15.58 -3.01 2.72
C SER A 52 -15.48 -4.11 1.66
N GLY A 53 -15.00 -3.78 0.45
CA GLY A 53 -14.85 -4.74 -0.66
C GLY A 53 -13.72 -5.76 -0.51
N ARG A 54 -12.80 -5.57 0.46
CA ARG A 54 -11.65 -6.47 0.73
C ARG A 54 -10.81 -6.81 -0.50
N PHE A 55 -10.75 -5.93 -1.50
CA PHE A 55 -9.97 -6.17 -2.71
C PHE A 55 -8.49 -6.35 -2.38
N GLY A 56 -7.91 -7.44 -2.87
CA GLY A 56 -6.50 -7.79 -2.65
C GLY A 56 -6.12 -8.06 -1.18
N VAL A 57 -7.09 -8.22 -0.27
CA VAL A 57 -6.82 -8.56 1.13
C VAL A 57 -6.59 -10.06 1.23
N THR A 58 -5.33 -10.46 1.38
CA THR A 58 -4.88 -11.84 1.60
C THR A 58 -4.04 -11.92 2.88
N SER A 59 -3.77 -13.12 3.39
CA SER A 59 -2.86 -13.29 4.53
C SER A 59 -1.45 -12.75 4.22
N ASP A 60 -0.97 -12.99 3.00
CA ASP A 60 0.32 -12.48 2.50
C ASP A 60 0.34 -10.93 2.47
N TYR A 61 -0.72 -10.30 1.97
CA TYR A 61 -0.87 -8.85 1.98
C TYR A 61 -0.83 -8.26 3.40
N LEU A 62 -1.52 -8.90 4.36
CA LEU A 62 -1.57 -8.44 5.76
C LEU A 62 -0.24 -8.65 6.49
N GLN A 63 0.50 -9.71 6.17
CA GLN A 63 1.81 -9.98 6.76
C GLN A 63 2.85 -8.89 6.42
N HIS A 64 2.71 -8.25 5.25
CA HIS A 64 3.59 -7.18 4.79
C HIS A 64 3.18 -5.78 5.30
N ALA A 65 2.24 -5.69 6.23
CA ALA A 65 1.83 -4.44 6.86
C ALA A 65 2.71 -4.10 8.07
N LYS A 66 3.16 -2.84 8.18
CA LYS A 66 3.61 -2.28 9.47
C LYS A 66 2.43 -1.76 10.29
N GLU A 67 1.34 -1.41 9.61
CA GLU A 67 0.12 -0.87 10.19
C GLU A 67 -1.06 -1.26 9.30
N ILE A 68 -2.20 -1.58 9.92
CA ILE A 68 -3.43 -1.91 9.21
C ILE A 68 -4.45 -0.80 9.46
N GLN A 69 -4.97 -0.22 8.38
CA GLN A 69 -6.02 0.78 8.45
C GLN A 69 -7.37 0.15 8.10
N ILE A 70 -8.30 0.14 9.06
CA ILE A 70 -9.71 -0.22 8.80
C ILE A 70 -10.40 1.01 8.22
N LYS A 71 -10.74 0.96 6.94
CA LYS A 71 -11.45 2.06 6.28
C LYS A 71 -12.96 1.88 6.45
N VAL A 72 -13.55 2.72 7.30
CA VAL A 72 -15.00 2.79 7.52
C VAL A 72 -15.67 3.71 6.48
N ALA A 73 -15.08 4.88 6.23
CA ALA A 73 -15.62 5.89 5.32
C ALA A 73 -14.50 6.77 4.72
N GLN A 74 -14.84 7.66 3.79
CA GLN A 74 -13.96 8.73 3.31
C GLN A 74 -14.73 10.04 3.12
N GLY A 75 -14.09 11.18 3.35
CA GLY A 75 -14.78 12.49 3.31
C GLY A 75 -15.41 12.86 1.95
N ALA A 76 -14.88 12.33 0.84
CA ALA A 76 -15.43 12.61 -0.50
C ALA A 76 -16.78 11.90 -0.77
N LYS A 77 -17.08 10.82 -0.03
CA LYS A 77 -18.34 10.07 -0.10
C LYS A 77 -18.50 9.28 1.20
N PRO A 78 -19.14 9.87 2.23
CA PRO A 78 -19.29 9.25 3.55
C PRO A 78 -20.05 7.93 3.52
#